data_AF-A0A356KBZ4-F1
#
_entry.id   AF-A0A356KBZ4-F1
#
_cell.length_a   1.000
_cell.length_b   1.000
_cell.length_c   1.000
_cell.angle_alpha   90.00
_cell.angle_beta   90.00
_cell.angle_gamma   90.00
#
_symmetry.space_group_name_H-M   'P 1'
#
loop_
_entity.id
_entity.type
_entity.pdbx_description
1 polymer ?
#
loop_
_entity_poly.entity_id
_entity_poly.type
_entity_poly.pdbx_seq_one_letter_code
_entity_poly.pdbx_strand_id
1 'polypeptide(L)'
;RARDVAIYASLFTVGHSITLLCGVLANWTVNASIVDAIIGFSVVYKGFENLGGIKLLGRWGPNTRVAVFVFGLFHGLGLATKLQGLMSTENGGLINLLCFNIGVELGQLAALVGVMGVLILWRFRASFDSMSFVANSALMASGFVLAGYHLLQYSVPS
;
A
#
# COMPACT_ATOMS: atom_id res chain seq x y z
N ARG A 1 4.02 -0.95 19.82
CA ARG A 1 3.74 -1.97 18.77
C ARG A 1 2.32 -1.83 18.22
N ALA A 2 1.25 -2.21 18.94
CA ALA A 2 -0.12 -2.06 18.42
C ALA A 2 -0.50 -0.59 18.11
N ARG A 3 -0.13 0.35 19.00
CA ARG A 3 -0.28 1.79 18.77
C ARG A 3 0.42 2.27 17.49
N ASP A 4 1.62 1.79 17.22
CA ASP A 4 2.40 2.19 16.04
C ASP A 4 1.76 1.67 14.75
N VAL A 5 1.25 0.43 14.78
CA VAL A 5 0.50 -0.16 13.67
C VAL A 5 -0.77 0.65 13.38
N ALA A 6 -1.51 1.04 14.41
CA ALA A 6 -2.69 1.90 14.25
C ALA A 6 -2.34 3.26 13.65
N ILE A 7 -1.26 3.91 14.14
CA ILE A 7 -0.77 5.18 13.58
C ILE A 7 -0.40 5.02 12.10
N TYR A 8 0.30 3.95 11.74
CA TYR A 8 0.69 3.68 10.36
C TYR A 8 -0.53 3.42 9.47
N ALA A 9 -1.50 2.64 9.94
CA ALA A 9 -2.75 2.41 9.23
C ALA A 9 -3.51 3.72 9.00
N SER A 10 -3.66 4.56 10.03
CA SER A 10 -4.31 5.87 9.89
C SER A 10 -3.59 6.78 8.90
N LEU A 11 -2.26 6.86 8.95
CA LEU A 11 -1.48 7.66 8.00
C LEU A 11 -1.64 7.17 6.56
N PHE A 12 -1.61 5.85 6.37
CA PHE A 12 -1.83 5.24 5.08
C PHE A 12 -3.24 5.56 4.55
N THR A 13 -4.27 5.33 5.36
CA THR A 13 -5.67 5.59 4.99
C THR A 13 -5.89 7.07 4.68
N VAL A 14 -5.37 8.01 5.48
CA VAL A 14 -5.50 9.44 5.20
C VAL A 14 -4.85 9.80 3.85
N GLY A 15 -3.61 9.36 3.58
CA GLY A 15 -2.97 9.63 2.29
C GLY A 15 -3.72 8.98 1.11
N HIS A 16 -4.19 7.75 1.30
CA HIS A 16 -4.97 7.01 0.33
C HIS A 16 -6.26 7.72 -0.04
N SER A 17 -7.10 8.06 0.93
CA SER A 17 -8.39 8.70 0.69
C SER A 17 -8.22 10.09 0.05
N ILE A 18 -7.19 10.86 0.42
CA ILE A 18 -6.88 12.16 -0.22
C ILE A 18 -6.66 11.98 -1.72
N THR A 19 -5.74 11.10 -2.10
CA THR A 19 -5.36 10.93 -3.51
C THR A 19 -6.38 10.17 -4.34
N LEU A 20 -7.15 9.27 -3.72
CA LEU A 20 -8.28 8.63 -4.38
C LEU A 20 -9.34 9.67 -4.77
N LEU A 21 -9.80 10.46 -3.80
CA LEU A 21 -10.82 11.48 -4.02
C LEU A 21 -10.33 12.57 -4.98
N CYS A 22 -9.15 13.14 -4.72
CA CYS A 22 -8.59 14.17 -5.60
C CYS A 22 -8.31 13.62 -7.00
N GLY A 23 -7.75 12.42 -7.11
CA GLY A 23 -7.42 11.81 -8.39
C GLY A 23 -8.68 11.65 -9.25
N VAL A 24 -9.77 11.12 -8.68
CA VAL A 24 -11.03 10.96 -9.40
C VAL A 24 -11.69 12.31 -9.70
N LEU A 25 -11.86 13.18 -8.70
CA LEU A 25 -12.60 14.44 -8.85
C LEU A 25 -11.90 15.48 -9.74
N ALA A 26 -10.57 15.54 -9.66
CA ALA A 26 -9.77 16.42 -10.50
C ALA A 26 -9.35 15.76 -11.83
N ASN A 27 -9.82 14.54 -12.08
CA ASN A 27 -9.52 13.76 -13.28
C ASN A 27 -8.01 13.69 -13.59
N TRP A 28 -7.20 13.38 -12.59
CA TRP A 28 -5.75 13.29 -12.75
C TRP A 28 -5.38 12.09 -13.61
N THR A 29 -4.69 12.37 -14.72
CA THR A 29 -4.12 11.36 -15.60
C THR A 29 -2.65 11.17 -15.28
N VAL A 30 -2.31 10.03 -14.68
CA VAL A 30 -0.93 9.63 -14.40
C VAL A 30 -0.66 8.27 -15.02
N ASN A 31 0.61 7.98 -15.32
CA ASN A 31 0.97 6.70 -15.88
C ASN A 31 0.77 5.57 -14.84
N ALA A 32 -0.23 4.72 -15.07
CA ALA A 32 -0.60 3.65 -14.15
C ALA A 32 0.55 2.68 -13.88
N SER A 33 1.38 2.37 -14.90
CA SER A 33 2.53 1.49 -14.75
C SER A 33 3.59 2.07 -13.81
N ILE A 34 3.87 3.38 -13.87
CA ILE A 34 4.79 4.03 -12.92
C ILE A 34 4.23 3.99 -11.50
N VAL A 35 2.94 4.29 -11.33
CA VAL A 35 2.30 4.29 -10.00
C VAL A 35 2.29 2.88 -9.40
N ASP A 36 1.89 1.87 -10.18
CA ASP A 36 1.87 0.47 -9.74
C ASP A 36 3.29 -0.05 -9.43
N ALA A 37 4.32 0.44 -10.14
CA ALA A 37 5.71 0.13 -9.80
C ALA A 37 6.13 0.71 -8.45
N ILE A 38 5.76 1.97 -8.15
CA ILE A 38 6.01 2.60 -6.85
C ILE A 38 5.27 1.87 -5.73
N ILE A 39 4.03 1.42 -6.00
CA ILE A 39 3.28 0.55 -5.08
C ILE A 39 4.07 -0.75 -4.81
N GLY A 40 4.62 -1.40 -5.83
CA GLY A 40 5.50 -2.57 -5.66
C GLY A 40 6.71 -2.28 -4.76
N PHE A 41 7.40 -1.15 -4.96
CA PHE A 41 8.50 -0.73 -4.09
C PHE A 41 8.08 -0.43 -2.64
N SER A 42 6.85 0.04 -2.42
CA SER A 42 6.34 0.23 -1.05
C SER A 42 6.26 -1.08 -0.26
N VAL A 43 5.92 -2.19 -0.95
CA VAL A 43 5.90 -3.54 -0.38
C VAL A 43 7.32 -3.99 -0.02
N VAL A 44 8.28 -3.77 -0.92
CA VAL A 44 9.70 -4.04 -0.66
C VAL A 44 10.19 -3.28 0.59
N TYR A 45 9.90 -1.98 0.64
CA TYR A 45 10.27 -1.14 1.78
C TYR A 45 9.72 -1.70 3.10
N LYS A 46 8.43 -2.08 3.14
CA LYS A 46 7.81 -2.60 4.35
C LYS A 46 8.36 -3.96 4.76
N GLY A 47 8.64 -4.86 3.80
CA GLY A 47 9.32 -6.12 4.10
C GLY A 47 10.72 -5.90 4.69
N PHE A 48 11.49 -4.98 4.10
CA PHE A 48 12.82 -4.62 4.60
C PHE A 48 12.77 -3.98 6.00
N GLU A 49 11.81 -3.09 6.24
CA GLU A 49 11.60 -2.45 7.54
C GLU A 49 11.19 -3.45 8.63
N ASN A 50 10.30 -4.40 8.30
CA ASN A 50 9.87 -5.46 9.21
C ASN A 50 11.04 -6.36 9.66
N LEU A 51 12.02 -6.58 8.78
CA LEU A 51 13.27 -7.31 9.10
C LEU A 51 14.28 -6.47 9.89
N GLY A 52 13.94 -5.22 10.22
CA GLY A 52 14.83 -4.30 10.92
C GLY A 52 15.84 -3.60 10.03
N GLY A 53 15.76 -3.74 8.70
CA GLY A 53 16.70 -3.17 7.73
C GLY A 53 16.85 -1.65 7.84
N ILE A 54 15.75 -0.93 8.10
CA ILE A 54 15.80 0.53 8.30
C ILE A 54 16.58 0.92 9.57
N LYS A 55 16.59 0.08 10.61
CA LYS A 55 17.36 0.32 11.83
C LYS A 55 18.86 0.20 11.59
N LEU A 56 19.30 -0.66 10.66
CA LEU A 56 20.70 -0.76 10.27
C LEU A 56 21.24 0.53 9.62
N LEU A 57 20.37 1.33 9.00
CA LEU A 57 20.72 2.63 8.42
C LEU A 57 20.93 3.73 9.48
N GLY A 58 20.62 3.46 10.75
CA GLY A 58 20.82 4.39 11.86
C GLY A 58 20.09 5.72 11.64
N ARG A 59 20.81 6.84 11.76
CA ARG A 59 20.27 8.21 11.59
C ARG A 59 19.88 8.55 10.14
N TRP A 60 20.31 7.74 9.17
CA TRP A 60 20.00 7.92 7.76
C TRP A 60 18.73 7.16 7.34
N GLY A 61 18.14 6.39 8.27
CA GLY A 61 16.89 5.68 8.03
C GLY A 61 15.74 6.68 7.79
N PRO A 62 14.96 6.52 6.71
CA PRO A 62 13.79 7.35 6.46
C PRO A 62 12.75 7.22 7.58
N ASN A 63 11.99 8.29 7.82
CA ASN A 63 10.92 8.27 8.80
C ASN A 63 9.76 7.39 8.32
N THR A 64 9.56 6.23 8.96
CA THR A 64 8.52 5.26 8.59
C THR A 64 7.12 5.85 8.53
N ARG A 65 6.79 6.85 9.38
CA ARG A 65 5.48 7.51 9.34
C ARG A 65 5.27 8.27 8.04
N VAL A 66 6.29 9.00 7.61
CA VAL A 66 6.28 9.77 6.35
C VAL A 66 6.23 8.79 5.17
N ALA A 67 7.05 7.74 5.19
CA ALA A 67 7.05 6.72 4.14
C ALA A 67 5.67 6.08 3.98
N VAL A 68 5.02 5.65 5.07
CA VAL A 68 3.69 5.03 5.03
C VAL A 68 2.61 5.99 4.54
N PHE A 69 2.66 7.27 4.94
CA PHE A 69 1.76 8.30 4.40
C PHE A 69 1.94 8.44 2.88
N VAL A 70 3.18 8.54 2.41
CA VAL A 70 3.50 8.62 0.97
C VAL A 70 3.05 7.36 0.22
N PHE A 71 3.18 6.18 0.81
CA PHE A 71 2.62 4.96 0.22
C PHE A 71 1.10 5.05 0.08
N GLY A 72 0.41 5.55 1.12
CA GLY A 72 -1.02 5.85 1.04
C GLY A 72 -1.35 6.71 -0.19
N LEU A 73 -0.62 7.82 -0.40
CA LEU A 73 -0.80 8.71 -1.56
C LEU A 73 -0.68 7.96 -2.91
N PHE A 74 0.33 7.12 -3.09
CA PHE A 74 0.49 6.38 -4.35
C PHE A 74 -0.56 5.28 -4.53
N HIS A 75 -0.95 4.59 -3.46
CA HIS A 75 -1.99 3.57 -3.50
C HIS A 75 -3.36 4.16 -3.84
N GLY A 76 -3.71 5.32 -3.27
CA GLY A 76 -4.95 6.02 -3.59
C GLY A 76 -4.97 6.50 -5.04
N LEU A 77 -3.85 7.06 -5.50
CA LEU A 77 -3.68 7.48 -6.88
C LEU A 77 -3.78 6.30 -7.89
N GLY A 78 -3.18 5.16 -7.58
CA GLY A 78 -3.23 3.97 -8.45
C GLY A 78 -4.64 3.37 -8.56
N LEU A 79 -5.44 3.51 -7.50
CA LEU A 79 -6.85 3.12 -7.53
C LEU A 79 -7.72 4.15 -8.25
N ALA A 80 -7.43 5.45 -8.09
CA ALA A 80 -8.15 6.53 -8.75
C ALA A 80 -8.14 6.40 -10.28
N THR A 81 -6.97 6.14 -10.87
CA THR A 81 -6.84 6.00 -12.34
C THR A 81 -7.65 4.83 -12.89
N LYS A 82 -7.71 3.70 -12.16
CA LYS A 82 -8.54 2.54 -12.50
C LYS A 82 -10.02 2.85 -12.36
N LEU A 83 -10.40 3.56 -11.30
CA LEU A 83 -11.79 3.89 -10.98
C LEU A 83 -12.39 4.95 -11.94
N GLN A 84 -11.60 5.92 -12.41
CA GLN A 84 -12.02 6.88 -13.43
C GLN A 84 -12.54 6.18 -14.69
N GLY A 85 -11.86 5.12 -15.15
CA GLY A 85 -12.29 4.32 -16.29
C GLY A 85 -13.62 3.59 -16.07
N LEU A 86 -13.96 3.25 -14.82
CA LEU A 86 -15.20 2.56 -14.46
C LEU A 86 -16.38 3.51 -14.21
N MET A 87 -16.11 4.72 -13.70
CA MET A 87 -17.16 5.67 -13.30
C MET A 87 -17.57 6.68 -14.38
N SER A 88 -17.01 6.59 -15.58
CA SER A 88 -17.29 7.50 -16.70
C SER A 88 -18.74 7.41 -17.25
N THR A 89 -19.53 6.42 -16.81
CA THR A 89 -20.86 6.09 -17.39
C THR A 89 -22.06 6.33 -16.47
N GLU A 90 -21.89 6.68 -15.19
CA GLU A 90 -23.03 6.73 -14.24
C GLU A 90 -23.33 8.11 -13.65
N ASN A 91 -24.61 8.50 -13.72
CA ASN A 91 -25.18 9.65 -12.99
C ASN A 91 -25.23 9.33 -11.48
N GLY A 92 -24.30 9.89 -10.70
CA GLY A 92 -24.16 9.61 -9.27
C GLY A 92 -22.72 9.55 -8.73
N GLY A 93 -21.73 9.89 -9.56
CA GLY A 93 -20.30 9.65 -9.31
C GLY A 93 -19.76 10.00 -7.92
N LEU A 94 -20.20 11.11 -7.29
CA LEU A 94 -19.72 11.49 -5.96
C LEU A 94 -20.19 10.55 -4.85
N ILE A 95 -21.48 10.16 -4.84
CA ILE A 95 -22.01 9.22 -3.85
C ILE A 95 -21.35 7.85 -4.04
N ASN A 96 -21.23 7.39 -5.29
CA ASN A 96 -20.58 6.11 -5.59
C ASN A 96 -19.11 6.10 -5.16
N LEU A 97 -18.39 7.21 -5.40
CA LEU A 97 -17.01 7.38 -4.94
C LEU A 97 -16.89 7.34 -3.41
N LEU A 98 -17.79 8.01 -2.70
CA LEU A 98 -17.80 7.99 -1.23
C LEU A 98 -18.10 6.60 -0.68
N CYS A 99 -19.11 5.92 -1.21
CA CYS A 99 -19.45 4.54 -0.83
C CYS A 99 -18.29 3.57 -1.12
N PHE A 100 -17.65 3.73 -2.29
CA PHE A 100 -16.47 2.95 -2.64
C PHE A 100 -15.32 3.21 -1.67
N ASN A 101 -15.01 4.47 -1.35
CA ASN A 101 -13.97 4.82 -0.39
C ASN A 101 -14.24 4.22 1.01
N ILE A 102 -15.48 4.32 1.50
CA ILE A 102 -15.88 3.69 2.78
C ILE A 102 -15.67 2.17 2.71
N GLY A 103 -16.05 1.53 1.61
CA GLY A 103 -15.82 0.11 1.40
C GLY A 103 -14.34 -0.27 1.44
N VAL A 104 -13.47 0.54 0.81
CA VAL A 104 -12.01 0.35 0.84
C VAL A 104 -11.46 0.50 2.26
N GLU A 105 -11.87 1.53 2.99
CA GLU A 105 -11.44 1.77 4.38
C GLU A 105 -11.86 0.61 5.31
N LEU A 106 -13.10 0.12 5.18
CA LEU A 106 -13.58 -1.05 5.92
C LEU A 106 -12.79 -2.32 5.55
N GLY A 107 -12.50 -2.52 4.27
CA GLY A 107 -11.68 -3.63 3.79
C GLY A 107 -10.26 -3.59 4.35
N GLN A 108 -9.63 -2.41 4.36
CA GLN A 108 -8.30 -2.20 4.95
C GLN A 108 -8.30 -2.50 6.45
N LEU A 109 -9.30 -2.02 7.19
CA LEU A 109 -9.42 -2.27 8.62
C LEU A 109 -9.64 -3.76 8.92
N ALA A 110 -10.52 -4.42 8.17
CA ALA A 110 -10.78 -5.86 8.31
C ALA A 110 -9.50 -6.68 8.01
N ALA A 111 -8.78 -6.35 6.95
CA ALA A 111 -7.52 -7.00 6.61
C ALA A 111 -6.46 -6.79 7.71
N LEU A 112 -6.34 -5.58 8.24
CA LEU A 112 -5.41 -5.26 9.33
C LEU A 112 -5.70 -6.08 10.59
N VAL A 113 -6.97 -6.12 11.01
CA VAL A 113 -7.43 -6.89 12.18
C VAL A 113 -7.17 -8.38 11.96
N GLY A 114 -7.50 -8.91 10.78
CA GLY A 114 -7.27 -10.31 10.42
C GLY A 114 -5.78 -10.69 10.47
N VAL A 115 -4.93 -9.93 9.78
CA VAL A 115 -3.47 -10.17 9.75
C VAL A 115 -2.87 -10.03 11.15
N MET A 116 -3.25 -9.03 11.93
CA MET A 116 -2.80 -8.90 13.31
C MET A 116 -3.23 -10.07 14.18
N GLY A 117 -4.47 -10.54 14.04
CA GLY A 117 -4.98 -11.73 14.74
C GLY A 117 -4.12 -12.96 14.44
N VAL A 118 -3.86 -13.23 13.16
CA VAL A 118 -2.98 -14.34 12.73
C VAL A 118 -1.59 -14.20 13.33
N LEU A 119 -0.96 -13.03 13.23
CA LEU A 119 0.40 -12.79 13.74
C LEU A 119 0.48 -12.94 15.27
N ILE A 120 -0.54 -12.51 16.01
CA ILE A 120 -0.60 -12.65 17.47
C ILE A 120 -0.67 -14.12 17.87
N LEU A 121 -1.54 -14.90 17.22
CA LEU A 121 -1.67 -16.34 17.49
C LEU A 121 -0.40 -17.10 17.09
N TRP A 122 0.24 -16.67 16.01
CA TRP A 122 1.42 -17.34 15.47
C TRP A 122 2.70 -17.04 16.24
N ARG A 123 2.80 -15.88 16.88
CA ARG A 123 3.98 -15.43 17.64
C ARG A 123 4.42 -16.39 18.75
N PHE A 124 3.52 -17.21 19.27
CA PHE A 124 3.84 -18.17 20.35
C PHE A 124 4.42 -19.50 19.85
N ARG A 125 4.60 -19.68 18.53
CA ARG A 125 5.20 -20.87 17.95
C ARG A 125 6.72 -20.70 17.79
N ALA A 126 7.48 -21.76 18.03
CA ALA A 126 8.94 -21.77 17.87
C ALA A 126 9.40 -21.47 16.42
N SER A 127 8.52 -21.64 15.42
CA SER A 127 8.80 -21.35 14.01
C SER A 127 8.66 -19.86 13.64
N PHE A 128 8.26 -18.99 14.58
CA PHE A 128 7.91 -17.60 14.27
C PHE A 128 9.09 -16.83 13.66
N ASP A 129 10.30 -16.93 14.24
CA ASP A 129 11.43 -16.11 13.80
C ASP A 129 11.92 -16.50 12.39
N SER A 130 12.12 -17.80 12.14
CA SER A 130 12.59 -18.29 10.84
C SER A 130 11.57 -18.03 9.73
N MET A 131 10.29 -18.25 10.01
CA MET A 131 9.25 -18.07 9.01
C MET A 131 8.86 -16.59 8.83
N SER A 132 9.00 -15.74 9.85
CA SER A 132 8.88 -14.28 9.69
C SER A 132 9.94 -13.75 8.73
N PHE A 133 11.17 -14.27 8.82
CA PHE A 133 12.22 -13.95 7.86
C PHE A 133 11.84 -14.37 6.43
N VAL A 134 11.39 -15.62 6.26
CA VAL A 134 10.95 -16.14 4.95
C VAL A 134 9.78 -15.35 4.40
N ALA A 135 8.76 -15.05 5.21
CA ALA A 135 7.57 -14.32 4.79
C ALA A 135 7.89 -12.90 4.32
N ASN A 136 8.73 -12.16 5.07
CA ASN A 136 9.13 -10.81 4.66
C ASN A 136 10.05 -10.86 3.42
N SER A 137 10.91 -11.87 3.29
CA SER A 137 11.74 -12.06 2.10
C SER A 137 10.90 -12.35 0.85
N ALA A 138 9.88 -13.21 0.98
CA ALA A 138 8.92 -13.50 -0.08
C ALA A 138 8.08 -12.27 -0.45
N LEU A 139 7.70 -11.45 0.54
CA LEU A 139 6.99 -10.19 0.35
C LEU A 139 7.85 -9.19 -0.43
N MET A 140 9.14 -9.06 -0.09
CA MET A 140 10.09 -8.25 -0.85
C MET A 140 10.29 -8.76 -2.27
N ALA A 141 10.48 -10.07 -2.46
CA ALA A 141 10.63 -10.66 -3.78
C ALA A 141 9.41 -10.38 -4.67
N SER A 142 8.20 -10.59 -4.12
CA SER A 142 6.94 -10.26 -4.79
C SER A 142 6.87 -8.77 -5.16
N GLY A 143 7.25 -7.88 -4.24
CA GLY A 143 7.29 -6.44 -4.49
C GLY A 143 8.24 -6.05 -5.62
N PHE A 144 9.44 -6.64 -5.68
CA PHE A 144 10.38 -6.43 -6.77
C PHE A 144 9.88 -6.98 -8.11
N VAL A 145 9.28 -8.17 -8.12
CA VAL A 145 8.69 -8.77 -9.33
C VAL A 145 7.58 -7.88 -9.88
N LEU A 146 6.67 -7.41 -9.02
CA LEU A 146 5.59 -6.49 -9.42
C LEU A 146 6.15 -5.16 -9.93
N ALA A 147 7.09 -4.56 -9.22
CA ALA A 147 7.71 -3.31 -9.65
C ALA A 147 8.42 -3.46 -11.00
N GLY A 148 9.21 -4.52 -11.17
CA GLY A 148 9.89 -4.83 -12.42
C GLY A 148 8.92 -5.06 -13.58
N TYR A 149 7.84 -5.82 -13.34
CA TYR A 149 6.80 -6.06 -14.34
C TYR A 149 6.20 -4.75 -14.87
N HIS A 150 5.83 -3.82 -13.98
CA HIS A 150 5.25 -2.56 -14.39
C HIS A 150 6.25 -1.59 -15.02
N LEU A 151 7.52 -1.58 -14.58
CA LEU A 151 8.57 -0.80 -15.24
C LEU A 151 8.86 -1.31 -16.66
N LEU A 152 8.82 -2.63 -16.86
CA LEU A 152 8.95 -3.23 -18.19
C LEU A 152 7.77 -2.83 -19.09
N GLN A 153 6.53 -2.91 -18.57
CA GLN A 153 5.36 -2.43 -19.31
C GLN A 153 5.45 -0.95 -19.70
N TYR A 154 6.03 -0.11 -18.84
CA TYR A 154 6.26 1.29 -19.17
C TYR A 154 7.30 1.48 -20.28
N SER A 155 8.33 0.62 -20.32
CA SER A 155 9.48 0.76 -21.21
C SER A 155 9.27 0.16 -22.60
N VAL A 156 8.33 -0.77 -22.75
CA VAL A 156 7.99 -1.38 -24.04
C VAL A 156 6.91 -0.52 -24.71
N PRO A 157 7.19 0.11 -25.87
CA PRO A 157 6.18 0.84 -26.62
C PRO A 157 5.09 -0.13 -27.10
N SER A 158 3.83 0.23 -26.84
CA SER A 158 2.64 -0.42 -27.41
C SER A 158 2.52 -0.18 -28.91
#